data_AF-A0A9C6THU6-F1
#
_entry.id   AF-A0A9C6THU6-F1
#
_cell.length_a   1.000
_cell.length_b   1.000
_cell.length_c   1.000
_cell.angle_alpha   90.00
_cell.angle_beta   90.00
_cell.angle_gamma   90.00
#
_symmetry.space_group_name_H-M   'P 1'
#
loop_
_entity.id
_entity.type
_entity.pdbx_description
1 polymer ?
#
loop_
_entity_poly.entity_id
_entity_poly.type
_entity_poly.pdbx_seq_one_letter_code
_entity_poly.pdbx_strand_id
1 'polypeptide(L)'
;MQKQNLGKDSSSQTGSVSQIYDEFCPILLYQFKSRNYTKFETFDASLDEFYSKIESQRSEQQQKAKENSAAQKLNKISQDQENRVHTLRKEVNYCVKMAELIEYNLEDVDAIILAVCVALAKGMNWDDLSRMVKDEKKSGNPVASLIDKLHLERNCMILLLANNLDEMNDDEKTLPIDKVEVDLALSAHANARRWYELKKKQESKQEKTITAHEKAFKAAEKKTRLQLNQRRLHF
;
A
#
# COMPACT_ATOMS: atom_id res chain seq x y z
N MET A 1 -27.05 -30.11 -19.70
CA MET A 1 -26.54 -29.23 -20.78
C MET A 1 -25.54 -28.21 -20.23
N GLN A 2 -24.21 -28.48 -20.33
CA GLN A 2 -23.11 -27.66 -19.80
C GLN A 2 -22.68 -26.56 -20.76
N LYS A 3 -22.26 -25.40 -20.23
CA LYS A 3 -21.17 -24.61 -20.81
C LYS A 3 -19.86 -24.95 -20.09
N GLN A 4 -18.91 -25.57 -20.79
CA GLN A 4 -17.52 -25.65 -20.33
C GLN A 4 -16.76 -24.39 -20.76
N ASN A 5 -16.18 -23.69 -19.79
CA ASN A 5 -14.95 -22.94 -20.01
C ASN A 5 -13.80 -23.94 -20.05
N LEU A 6 -12.98 -23.86 -21.10
CA LEU A 6 -11.84 -24.74 -21.33
C LEU A 6 -10.79 -24.62 -20.21
N GLY A 7 -10.49 -25.75 -19.59
CA GLY A 7 -9.26 -25.99 -18.82
C GLY A 7 -8.86 -27.45 -19.05
N LYS A 8 -7.76 -27.67 -19.77
CA LYS A 8 -7.14 -28.98 -20.01
C LYS A 8 -6.73 -29.63 -18.68
N ASP A 9 -7.08 -30.89 -18.47
CA ASP A 9 -6.10 -31.99 -18.49
C ASP A 9 -6.79 -33.35 -18.31
N SER A 10 -6.25 -34.33 -19.05
CA SER A 10 -6.77 -35.69 -19.19
C SER A 10 -6.14 -36.64 -18.17
N SER A 11 -6.96 -37.25 -17.33
CA SER A 11 -6.75 -38.63 -16.85
C SER A 11 -8.00 -39.17 -16.17
N SER A 12 -8.35 -40.38 -16.56
CA SER A 12 -9.45 -41.22 -16.09
C SER A 12 -9.47 -41.43 -14.57
N GLN A 13 -10.47 -40.84 -13.91
CA GLN A 13 -11.10 -41.37 -12.70
C GLN A 13 -12.59 -40.97 -12.74
N THR A 14 -13.44 -41.83 -12.19
CA THR A 14 -14.86 -41.58 -11.86
C THR A 14 -14.97 -40.45 -10.85
N GLY A 15 -14.71 -39.23 -11.30
CA GLY A 15 -15.05 -37.99 -10.63
C GLY A 15 -16.24 -37.41 -11.37
N SER A 16 -17.30 -37.09 -10.64
CA SER A 16 -18.44 -36.34 -11.14
C SER A 16 -17.97 -35.03 -11.79
N VAL A 17 -17.76 -35.06 -13.11
CA VAL A 17 -17.55 -33.84 -13.90
C VAL A 17 -18.80 -33.01 -13.70
N SER A 18 -18.65 -31.85 -13.06
CA SER A 18 -19.75 -30.97 -12.63
C SER A 18 -20.59 -30.54 -13.85
N GLN A 19 -21.58 -31.36 -14.21
CA GLN A 19 -22.47 -31.16 -15.35
C GLN A 19 -23.48 -30.07 -15.01
N ILE A 20 -23.19 -28.86 -15.48
CA ILE A 20 -24.13 -27.75 -15.57
C ILE A 20 -25.28 -28.18 -16.50
N TYR A 21 -26.53 -27.88 -16.15
CA TYR A 21 -27.70 -28.17 -16.98
C TYR A 21 -28.35 -26.86 -17.41
N ASP A 22 -28.43 -26.60 -18.72
CA ASP A 22 -29.01 -25.37 -19.30
C ASP A 22 -30.52 -25.52 -19.56
N GLU A 23 -30.95 -26.59 -20.26
CA GLU A 23 -32.33 -26.71 -20.76
C GLU A 23 -32.75 -28.18 -20.89
N PHE A 24 -34.05 -28.46 -20.72
CA PHE A 24 -34.66 -29.75 -21.04
C PHE A 24 -35.54 -29.59 -22.29
N CYS A 25 -35.56 -30.60 -23.16
CA CYS A 25 -36.37 -30.60 -24.37
C CYS A 25 -37.03 -31.97 -24.55
N PRO A 26 -38.35 -32.05 -24.78
CA PRO A 26 -39.04 -33.33 -25.03
C PRO A 26 -38.55 -34.05 -26.30
N ILE A 27 -38.05 -33.29 -27.28
CA ILE A 27 -37.57 -33.80 -28.57
C ILE A 27 -36.19 -33.17 -28.86
N LEU A 28 -35.24 -33.98 -29.34
CA LEU A 28 -33.93 -33.49 -29.74
C LEU A 28 -34.03 -32.68 -31.04
N LEU A 29 -33.94 -31.35 -30.94
CA LEU A 29 -33.91 -30.45 -32.10
C LEU A 29 -32.58 -30.56 -32.86
N TYR A 30 -32.63 -30.44 -34.19
CA TYR A 30 -31.46 -30.62 -35.06
C TYR A 30 -30.31 -29.65 -34.74
N GLN A 31 -30.66 -28.42 -34.32
CA GLN A 31 -29.72 -27.39 -33.86
C GLN A 31 -28.86 -27.80 -32.65
N PHE A 32 -29.25 -28.85 -31.92
CA PHE A 32 -28.57 -29.33 -30.72
C PHE A 32 -27.82 -30.65 -30.91
N LYS A 33 -27.80 -31.22 -32.13
CA LYS A 33 -27.08 -32.49 -32.43
C LYS A 33 -25.57 -32.42 -32.15
N SER A 34 -24.98 -31.22 -32.22
CA SER A 34 -23.55 -31.00 -31.97
C SER A 34 -23.22 -30.80 -30.49
N ARG A 35 -24.21 -30.75 -29.60
CA ARG A 35 -24.01 -30.58 -28.15
C ARG A 35 -24.13 -31.91 -27.40
N ASN A 36 -23.56 -31.96 -26.20
CA ASN A 36 -23.73 -33.09 -25.29
C ASN A 36 -25.16 -33.11 -24.73
N TYR A 37 -25.86 -34.22 -24.92
CA TYR A 37 -27.20 -34.47 -24.41
C TYR A 37 -27.28 -35.85 -23.75
N THR A 38 -28.15 -35.96 -22.74
CA THR A 38 -28.53 -37.22 -22.08
C THR A 38 -29.96 -37.53 -22.45
N LYS A 39 -30.24 -38.79 -22.79
CA LYS A 39 -31.59 -39.27 -23.13
C LYS A 39 -32.15 -40.03 -21.93
N PHE A 40 -33.44 -39.86 -21.68
CA PHE A 40 -34.19 -40.56 -20.66
C PHE A 40 -35.39 -41.26 -21.30
N GLU A 41 -35.84 -42.35 -20.70
CA GLU A 41 -36.95 -43.17 -21.21
C GLU A 41 -38.30 -42.48 -21.06
N THR A 42 -38.49 -41.74 -19.96
CA THR A 42 -39.72 -41.01 -19.66
C THR A 42 -39.46 -39.51 -19.54
N PHE A 43 -40.50 -38.73 -19.85
CA PHE A 43 -40.47 -37.29 -19.66
C PHE A 43 -40.25 -36.92 -18.19
N ASP A 44 -40.97 -37.60 -17.28
CA ASP A 44 -40.88 -37.36 -15.84
C ASP A 44 -39.47 -37.63 -15.30
N ALA A 45 -38.81 -38.71 -15.72
CA ALA A 45 -37.43 -38.99 -15.32
C ALA A 45 -36.44 -37.91 -15.79
N SER A 46 -36.70 -37.29 -16.95
CA SER A 46 -35.87 -36.18 -17.44
C SER A 46 -36.08 -34.89 -16.64
N LEU A 47 -37.30 -34.65 -16.17
CA LEU A 47 -37.63 -33.49 -15.33
C LEU A 47 -37.04 -33.63 -13.93
N ASP A 48 -37.20 -34.79 -13.30
CA ASP A 48 -36.69 -35.05 -11.94
C ASP A 48 -35.17 -34.88 -11.87
N GLU A 49 -34.44 -35.42 -12.84
CA GLU A 49 -32.98 -35.25 -12.93
C GLU A 49 -32.61 -33.79 -13.23
N PHE A 50 -33.30 -33.13 -14.17
CA PHE A 50 -33.01 -31.74 -14.53
C PHE A 50 -33.23 -30.79 -13.34
N TYR A 51 -34.38 -30.87 -12.67
CA TYR A 51 -34.69 -30.00 -11.54
C TYR A 51 -33.85 -30.32 -10.31
N SER A 52 -33.55 -31.60 -10.04
CA SER A 52 -32.60 -31.97 -8.96
C SER A 52 -31.22 -31.34 -9.17
N LYS A 53 -30.73 -31.33 -10.42
CA LYS A 53 -29.40 -30.77 -10.75
C LYS A 53 -29.39 -29.25 -10.84
N ILE A 54 -30.45 -28.62 -11.37
CA ILE A 54 -30.60 -27.16 -11.38
C ILE A 54 -30.71 -26.61 -9.96
N GLU A 55 -31.47 -27.25 -9.09
CA GLU A 55 -31.62 -26.83 -7.69
C GLU A 55 -30.28 -26.93 -6.96
N SER A 56 -29.56 -28.04 -7.13
CA SER A 56 -28.20 -28.23 -6.62
C SER A 56 -27.24 -27.14 -7.14
N GLN A 57 -27.23 -26.85 -8.44
CA GLN A 57 -26.39 -25.79 -9.04
C GLN A 57 -26.73 -24.40 -8.52
N ARG A 58 -28.03 -24.09 -8.38
CA ARG A 58 -28.49 -22.81 -7.84
C ARG A 58 -28.03 -22.64 -6.39
N SER A 59 -28.12 -23.70 -5.58
CA SER A 59 -27.64 -23.71 -4.20
C SER A 59 -26.12 -23.50 -4.12
N GLU A 60 -25.34 -24.25 -4.92
CA GLU A 60 -23.88 -24.10 -5.00
C GLU A 60 -23.45 -22.70 -5.45
N GLN A 61 -24.12 -22.13 -6.46
CA GLN A 61 -23.83 -20.80 -6.96
C GLN A 61 -24.16 -19.73 -5.92
N GLN A 62 -25.26 -19.90 -5.17
CA GLN A 62 -25.61 -19.00 -4.08
C GLN A 62 -24.59 -19.10 -2.92
N GLN A 63 -24.10 -20.30 -2.62
CA GLN A 63 -23.07 -20.51 -1.61
C GLN A 63 -21.74 -19.87 -2.03
N LYS A 64 -21.27 -20.13 -3.26
CA LYS A 64 -20.06 -19.50 -3.82
C LYS A 64 -20.17 -17.98 -3.86
N ALA A 65 -21.32 -17.41 -4.24
CA ALA A 65 -21.52 -15.97 -4.24
C ALA A 65 -21.40 -15.35 -2.83
N LYS A 66 -21.94 -16.05 -1.81
CA LYS A 66 -21.82 -15.64 -0.40
C LYS A 66 -20.37 -15.73 0.09
N GLU A 67 -19.68 -16.82 -0.20
CA GLU A 67 -18.26 -17.01 0.12
C GLU A 67 -17.38 -15.95 -0.54
N ASN A 68 -17.61 -15.66 -1.82
CA ASN A 68 -16.90 -14.60 -2.54
C ASN A 68 -17.18 -13.22 -1.94
N SER A 69 -18.43 -12.92 -1.57
CA SER A 69 -18.77 -11.65 -0.90
C SER A 69 -18.08 -11.52 0.47
N ALA A 70 -18.02 -12.60 1.23
CA ALA A 70 -17.30 -12.67 2.51
C ALA A 70 -15.79 -12.47 2.33
N ALA A 71 -15.18 -13.17 1.37
CA ALA A 71 -13.75 -13.05 1.04
C ALA A 71 -13.40 -11.63 0.57
N GLN A 72 -14.23 -11.02 -0.28
CA GLN A 72 -14.05 -9.65 -0.75
C GLN A 72 -14.07 -8.64 0.40
N LYS A 73 -14.93 -8.82 1.41
CA LYS A 73 -14.95 -7.94 2.59
C LYS A 73 -13.66 -8.05 3.39
N LEU A 74 -13.16 -9.25 3.62
CA LEU A 74 -11.88 -9.46 4.32
C LEU A 74 -10.71 -8.89 3.53
N ASN A 75 -10.66 -9.10 2.22
CA ASN A 75 -9.61 -8.54 1.36
C ASN A 75 -9.60 -7.01 1.39
N LYS A 76 -10.78 -6.36 1.36
CA LYS A 76 -10.87 -4.89 1.49
C LYS A 76 -10.31 -4.40 2.82
N ILE A 77 -10.61 -5.07 3.93
CA ILE A 77 -10.06 -4.72 5.25
C ILE A 77 -8.55 -4.91 5.29
N SER A 78 -8.04 -6.03 4.75
CA SER A 78 -6.60 -6.30 4.67
C SER A 78 -5.86 -5.24 3.86
N GLN A 79 -6.41 -4.86 2.71
CA GLN A 79 -5.79 -3.88 1.82
C GLN A 79 -5.79 -2.47 2.42
N ASP A 80 -6.86 -2.08 3.11
CA ASP A 80 -6.91 -0.83 3.88
C ASP A 80 -5.84 -0.80 4.97
N GLN A 81 -5.71 -1.89 5.74
CA GLN A 81 -4.68 -2.04 6.75
C GLN A 81 -3.27 -1.92 6.14
N GLU A 82 -3.01 -2.62 5.03
CA GLU A 82 -1.71 -2.60 4.35
C GLU A 82 -1.36 -1.19 3.87
N ASN A 83 -2.30 -0.50 3.23
CA ASN A 83 -2.11 0.88 2.78
C ASN A 83 -1.81 1.83 3.94
N ARG A 84 -2.51 1.66 5.06
CA ARG A 84 -2.32 2.47 6.26
C ARG A 84 -0.94 2.23 6.88
N VAL A 85 -0.54 0.97 7.03
CA VAL A 85 0.77 0.58 7.56
C VAL A 85 1.90 1.04 6.65
N HIS A 86 1.73 0.92 5.34
CA HIS A 86 2.69 1.39 4.35
C HIS A 86 2.88 2.91 4.41
N THR A 87 1.80 3.68 4.59
CA THR A 87 1.89 5.14 4.79
C THR A 87 2.66 5.48 6.06
N LEU A 88 2.37 4.82 7.18
CA LEU A 88 3.09 5.04 8.44
C LEU A 88 4.57 4.63 8.33
N ARG A 89 4.88 3.56 7.61
CA ARG A 89 6.26 3.14 7.33
C ARG A 89 7.00 4.21 6.51
N LYS A 90 6.35 4.79 5.50
CA LYS A 90 6.92 5.92 4.74
C LYS A 90 7.24 7.11 5.63
N GLU A 91 6.37 7.45 6.59
CA GLU A 91 6.63 8.53 7.57
C GLU A 91 7.86 8.24 8.44
N VAL A 92 8.02 7.00 8.93
CA VAL A 92 9.19 6.56 9.70
C VAL A 92 10.46 6.63 8.85
N ASN A 93 10.44 6.05 7.65
CA ASN A 93 11.58 6.04 6.73
C ASN A 93 11.97 7.45 6.33
N TYR A 94 10.99 8.35 6.14
CA TYR A 94 11.25 9.76 5.88
C TYR A 94 12.02 10.41 7.03
N CYS A 95 11.61 10.18 8.28
CA CYS A 95 12.34 10.73 9.44
C CYS A 95 13.77 10.21 9.53
N VAL A 96 13.99 8.92 9.23
CA VAL A 96 15.32 8.31 9.18
C VAL A 96 16.17 8.98 8.09
N LYS A 97 15.64 9.05 6.87
CA LYS A 97 16.32 9.68 5.73
C LYS A 97 16.73 11.13 6.01
N MET A 98 15.83 11.91 6.63
CA MET A 98 16.15 13.30 7.00
C MET A 98 17.26 13.38 8.05
N ALA A 99 17.27 12.47 9.03
CA ALA A 99 18.32 12.43 10.04
C ALA A 99 19.67 12.03 9.43
N GLU A 100 19.69 10.99 8.60
CA GLU A 100 20.89 10.50 7.90
C GLU A 100 21.49 11.60 7.01
N LEU A 101 20.66 12.32 6.24
CA LEU A 101 21.13 13.44 5.42
C LEU A 101 21.79 14.55 6.23
N ILE A 102 21.28 14.85 7.43
CA ILE A 102 21.93 15.81 8.34
C ILE A 102 23.24 15.24 8.88
N GLU A 103 23.27 13.96 9.24
CA GLU A 103 24.47 13.27 9.75
C GLU A 103 25.60 13.19 8.71
N TYR A 104 25.27 13.03 7.44
CA TYR A 104 26.26 13.03 6.36
C TYR A 104 26.83 14.42 6.07
N ASN A 105 26.04 15.47 6.27
CA ASN A 105 26.41 16.85 5.94
C ASN A 105 26.58 17.71 7.21
N LEU A 106 27.04 17.13 8.33
CA LEU A 106 27.08 17.81 9.63
C LEU A 106 27.88 19.10 9.60
N GLU A 107 29.09 19.05 9.02
CA GLU A 107 30.01 20.19 8.96
C GLU A 107 29.40 21.35 8.18
N ASP A 108 28.82 21.07 7.01
CA ASP A 108 28.16 22.06 6.17
C ASP A 108 26.93 22.64 6.87
N VAL A 109 26.09 21.80 7.49
CA VAL A 109 24.89 22.24 8.20
C VAL A 109 25.26 23.14 9.38
N ASP A 110 26.24 22.78 10.20
CA ASP A 110 26.71 23.60 11.31
C ASP A 110 27.34 24.92 10.82
N ALA A 111 28.11 24.89 9.73
CA ALA A 111 28.67 26.09 9.12
C ALA A 111 27.57 27.06 8.64
N ILE A 112 26.51 26.54 8.02
CA ILE A 112 25.34 27.33 7.60
C ILE A 112 24.65 27.96 8.81
N ILE A 113 24.35 27.15 9.83
CA ILE A 113 23.67 27.62 11.05
C ILE A 113 24.49 28.76 11.67
N LEU A 114 25.80 28.58 11.81
CA LEU A 114 26.69 29.58 12.36
C LEU A 114 26.72 30.86 11.52
N ALA A 115 26.84 30.75 10.20
CA ALA A 115 26.87 31.90 9.30
C ALA A 115 25.57 32.73 9.39
N VAL A 116 24.42 32.06 9.39
CA VAL A 116 23.10 32.71 9.53
C VAL A 116 22.96 33.35 10.91
N CYS A 117 23.33 32.65 11.98
CA CYS A 117 23.27 33.18 13.35
C CYS A 117 24.18 34.40 13.54
N VAL A 118 25.38 34.41 12.94
CA VAL A 118 26.28 35.57 12.96
C VAL A 118 25.67 36.75 12.20
N ALA A 119 25.01 36.52 11.07
CA ALA A 119 24.34 37.58 10.33
C ALA A 119 23.16 38.18 11.11
N LEU A 120 22.39 37.35 11.80
CA LEU A 120 21.32 37.79 12.70
C LEU A 120 21.85 38.56 13.92
N ALA A 121 22.97 38.11 14.51
CA ALA A 121 23.62 38.79 15.63
C ALA A 121 24.14 40.18 15.23
N LYS A 122 24.51 40.38 13.96
CA LYS A 122 24.87 41.70 13.40
C LYS A 122 23.67 42.63 13.20
N GLY A 123 22.44 42.15 13.45
CA GLY A 123 21.22 42.94 13.29
C GLY A 123 20.76 43.09 11.84
N MET A 124 21.18 42.20 10.93
CA MET A 124 20.69 42.21 9.54
C MET A 124 19.19 41.89 9.51
N ASN A 125 18.44 42.64 8.71
CA ASN A 125 17.04 42.34 8.48
C ASN A 125 16.88 41.12 7.55
N TRP A 126 15.67 40.57 7.53
CA TRP A 126 15.33 39.34 6.82
C TRP A 126 15.54 39.42 5.30
N ASP A 127 15.18 40.57 4.71
CA ASP A 127 15.30 40.79 3.27
C ASP A 127 16.77 40.90 2.84
N ASP A 128 17.59 41.56 3.65
CA ASP A 128 19.02 41.73 3.43
C ASP A 128 19.77 40.41 3.61
N LEU A 129 19.39 39.60 4.60
CA LEU A 129 19.93 38.24 4.76
C LEU A 129 19.58 37.35 3.55
N SER A 130 18.35 37.44 3.04
CA SER A 130 17.96 36.70 1.82
C SER A 130 18.73 37.16 0.59
N ARG A 131 18.99 38.48 0.46
CA ARG A 131 19.83 39.04 -0.61
C ARG A 131 21.27 38.57 -0.49
N MET A 132 21.85 38.65 0.71
CA MET A 132 23.22 38.20 0.97
C MET A 132 23.40 36.72 0.62
N VAL A 133 22.48 35.84 1.02
CA VAL A 133 22.54 34.41 0.65
C VAL A 133 22.46 34.21 -0.86
N LYS A 134 21.66 35.00 -1.58
CA LYS A 134 21.60 34.93 -3.05
C LYS A 134 22.89 35.39 -3.71
N ASP A 135 23.56 36.40 -3.16
CA ASP A 135 24.82 36.92 -3.69
C ASP A 135 25.98 35.96 -3.37
N GLU A 136 26.04 35.39 -2.17
CA GLU A 136 26.99 34.34 -1.80
C GLU A 136 26.85 33.08 -2.67
N LYS A 137 25.61 32.71 -3.01
CA LYS A 137 25.36 31.62 -3.97
C LYS A 137 25.91 31.93 -5.36
N LYS A 138 25.74 33.15 -5.85
CA LYS A 138 26.30 33.58 -7.16
C LYS A 138 27.82 33.64 -7.14
N SER A 139 28.40 34.00 -6.00
CA SER A 139 29.85 33.99 -5.77
C SER A 139 30.44 32.58 -5.75
N GLY A 140 29.61 31.52 -5.78
CA GLY A 140 30.06 30.13 -5.84
C GLY A 140 30.39 29.53 -4.47
N ASN A 141 29.85 30.09 -3.39
CA ASN A 141 30.05 29.55 -2.06
C ASN A 141 29.33 28.19 -1.92
N PRO A 142 30.05 27.08 -1.67
CA PRO A 142 29.45 25.74 -1.64
C PRO A 142 28.43 25.60 -0.50
N VAL A 143 28.69 26.22 0.64
CA VAL A 143 27.85 26.16 1.84
C VAL A 143 26.55 26.96 1.63
N ALA A 144 26.64 28.13 0.99
CA ALA A 144 25.46 28.94 0.65
C ALA A 144 24.58 28.27 -0.42
N SER A 145 25.17 27.46 -1.31
CA SER A 145 24.44 26.73 -2.35
C SER A 145 23.44 25.71 -1.81
N LEU A 146 23.71 25.15 -0.63
CA LEU A 146 22.85 24.17 0.04
C LEU A 146 21.56 24.80 0.60
N ILE A 147 21.51 26.11 0.80
CA ILE A 147 20.32 26.78 1.37
C ILE A 147 19.24 26.84 0.30
N ASP A 148 18.03 26.28 0.48
CA ASP A 148 16.90 26.52 -0.45
C ASP A 148 16.16 27.79 -0.03
N LYS A 149 15.62 27.77 1.19
CA LYS A 149 14.71 28.77 1.73
C LYS A 149 15.00 29.03 3.20
N LEU A 150 14.87 30.29 3.59
CA LEU A 150 14.99 30.73 4.98
C LEU A 150 13.58 30.99 5.52
N HIS A 151 13.17 30.27 6.58
CA HIS A 151 11.88 30.42 7.25
C HIS A 151 12.07 30.96 8.66
N LEU A 152 12.55 32.19 8.72
CA LEU A 152 13.09 32.76 9.94
C LEU A 152 12.00 33.14 10.96
N GLU A 153 10.75 33.30 10.53
CA GLU A 153 9.58 33.42 11.41
C GLU A 153 9.42 32.22 12.37
N ARG A 154 9.84 31.03 11.92
CA ARG A 154 9.81 29.79 12.69
C ARG A 154 11.18 29.43 13.25
N ASN A 155 12.17 30.30 13.06
CA ASN A 155 13.58 30.02 13.34
C ASN A 155 14.11 28.75 12.63
N CYS A 156 13.56 28.43 11.45
CA CYS A 156 13.96 27.27 10.66
C CYS A 156 14.47 27.68 9.29
N MET A 157 15.22 26.79 8.64
CA MET A 157 15.59 26.90 7.24
C MET A 157 15.47 25.55 6.54
N ILE A 158 15.32 25.60 5.22
CA ILE A 158 15.28 24.41 4.37
C ILE A 158 16.60 24.32 3.62
N LEU A 159 17.29 23.20 3.79
CA LEU A 159 18.52 22.85 3.12
C LEU A 159 18.26 21.80 2.03
N LEU A 160 19.03 21.86 0.97
CA LEU A 160 19.13 20.88 -0.09
C LEU A 160 20.34 20.00 0.23
N LEU A 161 20.07 18.83 0.81
CA LEU A 161 21.11 17.87 1.17
C LEU A 161 21.04 16.67 0.22
N ALA A 162 22.20 16.23 -0.23
CA ALA A 162 22.34 15.02 -1.04
C ALA A 162 23.07 13.95 -0.22
N ASN A 163 22.72 12.68 -0.45
CA ASN A 163 23.50 11.57 0.06
C ASN A 163 24.57 11.21 -0.97
N ASN A 164 25.80 11.69 -0.76
CA ASN A 164 26.91 11.44 -1.68
C ASN A 164 27.63 10.09 -1.42
N LEU A 165 27.12 9.25 -0.49
CA LEU A 165 27.79 8.01 -0.06
C LEU A 165 27.14 6.71 -0.57
N ASP A 166 25.97 6.78 -1.21
CA ASP A 166 25.27 5.58 -1.71
C ASP A 166 25.64 5.18 -3.16
N GLU A 167 26.55 5.90 -3.83
CA GLU A 167 26.94 5.59 -5.22
C GLU A 167 28.03 4.50 -5.30
N MET A 168 27.59 3.24 -5.23
CA MET A 168 28.22 2.09 -5.90
C MET A 168 27.31 1.59 -7.04
N ASN A 169 26.66 2.50 -7.78
CA ASN A 169 25.93 2.13 -8.99
C ASN A 169 25.96 3.28 -10.01
N ASP A 170 26.81 3.14 -11.04
CA ASP A 170 27.19 4.14 -12.05
C ASP A 170 26.07 4.64 -13.00
N ASP A 171 24.80 4.28 -12.77
CA ASP A 171 23.72 4.40 -13.76
C ASP A 171 22.67 5.51 -13.51
N GLU A 172 22.76 6.30 -12.42
CA GLU A 172 21.73 7.32 -12.10
C GLU A 172 22.33 8.73 -11.95
N LYS A 173 22.44 9.47 -13.07
CA LYS A 173 23.08 10.81 -13.17
C LYS A 173 22.40 11.98 -12.43
N THR A 174 21.43 11.73 -11.56
CA THR A 174 20.82 12.76 -10.72
C THR A 174 20.58 12.20 -9.33
N LEU A 175 21.56 12.41 -8.45
CA LEU A 175 21.41 12.17 -7.02
C LEU A 175 20.11 12.82 -6.51
N PRO A 176 19.25 12.09 -5.78
CA PRO A 176 18.03 12.67 -5.22
C PRO A 176 18.43 13.69 -4.15
N ILE A 177 18.28 14.98 -4.49
CA ILE A 177 18.44 16.08 -3.55
C ILE A 177 17.13 16.21 -2.77
N ASP A 178 17.19 16.05 -1.45
CA ASP A 178 16.04 16.21 -0.58
C ASP A 178 16.07 17.55 0.16
N LYS A 179 14.86 18.03 0.48
CA LYS A 179 14.64 19.25 1.25
C LYS A 179 14.53 18.91 2.72
N VAL A 180 15.53 19.29 3.50
CA VAL A 180 15.61 19.01 4.93
C VAL A 180 15.40 20.29 5.72
N GLU A 181 14.45 20.27 6.66
CA GLU A 181 14.23 21.38 7.59
C GLU A 181 15.20 21.28 8.78
N VAL A 182 15.87 22.40 9.06
CA VAL A 182 16.86 22.54 10.13
C VAL A 182 16.50 23.76 10.98
N ASP A 183 16.47 23.58 12.29
CA ASP A 183 16.23 24.63 13.28
C ASP A 183 17.54 25.36 13.59
N LEU A 184 17.51 26.69 13.50
CA LEU A 184 18.68 27.55 13.71
C LEU A 184 19.08 27.66 15.18
N ALA A 185 18.17 27.38 16.11
CA ALA A 185 18.47 27.40 17.56
C ALA A 185 19.22 26.16 18.02
N LEU A 186 19.32 25.13 17.17
CA LEU A 186 19.91 23.84 17.49
C LEU A 186 21.16 23.62 16.63
N SER A 187 22.11 22.83 17.14
CA SER A 187 23.23 22.35 16.30
C SER A 187 22.76 21.31 15.28
N ALA A 188 23.59 21.00 14.28
CA ALA A 188 23.32 19.96 13.29
C ALA A 188 23.03 18.61 13.97
N HIS A 189 23.83 18.21 14.95
CA HIS A 189 23.60 16.99 15.73
C HIS A 189 22.28 17.01 16.51
N ALA A 190 21.90 18.16 17.09
CA ALA A 190 20.64 18.29 17.81
C ALA A 190 19.44 18.22 16.85
N ASN A 191 19.56 18.77 15.65
CA ASN A 191 18.57 18.64 14.58
C ASN A 191 18.42 17.18 14.11
N ALA A 192 19.52 16.46 13.88
CA ALA A 192 19.49 15.03 13.55
C ALA A 192 18.80 14.21 14.67
N ARG A 193 19.14 14.49 15.93
CA ARG A 193 18.51 13.84 17.10
C ARG A 193 17.01 14.09 17.15
N ARG A 194 16.54 15.31 16.87
CA ARG A 194 15.11 15.65 16.81
C ARG A 194 14.36 14.80 15.78
N TRP A 195 14.97 14.55 14.61
CA TRP A 195 14.40 13.64 13.61
C TRP A 195 14.33 12.19 14.10
N TYR A 196 15.36 11.70 14.80
CA TYR A 196 15.31 10.37 15.44
C TYR A 196 14.30 10.27 16.57
N GLU A 197 14.09 11.33 17.34
CA GLU A 197 13.01 11.38 18.35
C GLU A 197 11.62 11.35 17.69
N LEU A 198 11.46 12.06 16.56
CA LEU A 198 10.24 12.01 15.78
C LEU A 198 10.01 10.61 15.20
N LYS A 199 11.05 9.96 14.66
CA LYS A 199 11.04 8.56 14.23
C LYS A 199 10.46 7.65 15.33
N LYS A 200 10.99 7.71 16.55
CA LYS A 200 10.50 6.89 17.69
C LYS A 200 9.01 7.11 17.97
N LYS A 201 8.54 8.36 17.87
CA LYS A 201 7.10 8.69 18.02
C LYS A 201 6.28 8.07 16.89
N GLN A 202 6.74 8.14 15.64
CA GLN A 202 6.05 7.54 14.50
C GLN A 202 6.08 6.01 14.54
N GLU A 203 7.17 5.40 14.98
CA GLU A 203 7.27 3.94 15.19
C GLU A 203 6.27 3.46 16.25
N SER A 204 6.18 4.16 17.39
CA SER A 204 5.18 3.82 18.42
C SER A 204 3.75 3.94 17.87
N LYS A 205 3.47 4.95 17.05
CA LYS A 205 2.18 5.11 16.37
C LYS A 205 1.93 3.98 15.38
N GLN A 206 2.93 3.58 14.61
CA GLN A 206 2.87 2.45 13.67
C GLN A 206 2.57 1.14 14.40
N GLU A 207 3.29 0.83 15.47
CA GLU A 207 3.10 -0.39 16.26
C GLU A 207 1.71 -0.46 16.89
N LYS A 208 1.25 0.64 17.51
CA LYS A 208 -0.12 0.73 18.05
C LYS A 208 -1.18 0.54 16.98
N THR A 209 -0.94 1.07 15.77
CA THR A 209 -1.86 0.95 14.64
C THR A 209 -1.89 -0.49 14.13
N ILE A 210 -0.74 -1.14 13.96
CA ILE A 210 -0.62 -2.55 13.53
C ILE A 210 -1.35 -3.46 14.53
N THR A 211 -1.08 -3.32 15.82
CA THR A 211 -1.70 -4.15 16.87
C THR A 211 -3.22 -3.95 16.95
N ALA A 212 -3.70 -2.72 16.80
CA ALA A 212 -5.13 -2.42 16.75
C ALA A 212 -5.80 -3.04 15.50
N HIS A 213 -5.18 -2.90 14.33
CA HIS A 213 -5.71 -3.47 13.08
C HIS A 213 -5.68 -5.00 13.11
N GLU A 214 -4.64 -5.63 13.63
CA GLU A 214 -4.55 -7.09 13.73
C GLU A 214 -5.68 -7.66 14.62
N LYS A 215 -5.97 -6.99 15.75
CA LYS A 215 -7.11 -7.36 16.60
C LYS A 215 -8.44 -7.19 15.88
N ALA A 216 -8.62 -6.08 15.17
CA ALA A 216 -9.84 -5.83 14.39
C ALA A 216 -10.03 -6.84 13.26
N PHE A 217 -8.95 -7.19 12.55
CA PHE A 217 -8.95 -8.17 11.47
C PHE A 217 -9.31 -9.57 11.98
N LYS A 218 -8.68 -10.03 13.07
CA LYS A 218 -9.01 -11.32 13.71
C LYS A 218 -10.47 -11.38 14.15
N ALA A 219 -11.02 -10.28 14.67
CA ALA A 219 -12.44 -10.20 15.04
C ALA A 219 -13.36 -10.28 13.80
N ALA A 220 -13.02 -9.58 12.72
CA ALA A 220 -13.76 -9.62 11.46
C ALA A 220 -13.70 -11.01 10.80
N GLU A 221 -12.55 -11.67 10.83
CA GLU A 221 -12.36 -13.03 10.33
C GLU A 221 -13.22 -14.02 11.11
N LYS A 222 -13.17 -13.98 12.45
CA LYS A 222 -14.00 -14.84 13.31
C LYS A 222 -15.49 -14.63 13.06
N LYS A 223 -15.95 -13.39 12.94
CA LYS A 223 -17.35 -13.05 12.64
C LYS A 223 -17.78 -13.60 11.28
N THR A 224 -16.92 -13.45 10.27
CA THR A 224 -17.17 -13.94 8.91
C THR A 224 -17.25 -15.46 8.88
N ARG A 225 -16.32 -16.15 9.55
CA ARG A 225 -16.32 -17.61 9.69
C ARG A 225 -17.57 -18.14 10.40
N LEU A 226 -17.99 -17.49 11.48
CA LEU A 226 -19.23 -17.85 12.18
C LEU A 226 -20.46 -17.68 11.29
N GLN A 227 -20.55 -16.59 10.53
CA GLN A 227 -21.66 -16.37 9.59
C GLN A 227 -21.71 -17.42 8.47
N LEU A 228 -20.55 -17.84 7.96
CA LEU A 228 -20.47 -18.92 6.96
C LEU A 228 -20.88 -20.27 7.58
N ASN A 229 -20.40 -20.60 8.78
CA ASN A 229 -20.68 -21.88 9.45
C ASN A 229 -22.14 -22.02 9.89
N GLN A 230 -22.74 -20.99 10.50
CA GLN A 230 -24.15 -21.02 10.93
C GLN A 230 -25.09 -21.25 9.74
N ARG A 231 -24.75 -20.70 8.58
CA ARG A 231 -25.56 -20.86 7.37
C ARG A 231 -25.32 -22.19 6.68
N ARG A 232 -24.12 -22.77 6.81
CA ARG A 232 -23.82 -24.12 6.33
C ARG A 232 -24.57 -25.21 7.08
N LEU A 233 -24.91 -24.98 8.35
CA LEU A 233 -25.68 -25.90 9.19
C LEU A 233 -27.21 -25.80 8.99
N HIS A 234 -27.68 -24.76 8.30
CA HIS A 234 -29.10 -24.51 8.03
C HIS A 234 -29.57 -25.02 6.66
N PHE A 235 -28.68 -25.69 5.92
CA PHE A 235 -28.94 -26.44 4.69
C PHE A 235 -28.55 -27.90 4.91
#